data_AF-A0A7W1B637-F1
#
_entry.id   AF-A0A7W1B637-F1
#
_cell.length_a   1.000
_cell.length_b   1.000
_cell.length_c   1.000
_cell.angle_alpha   90.00
_cell.angle_beta   90.00
_cell.angle_gamma   90.00
#
_symmetry.space_group_name_H-M   'P 1'
#
loop_
_entity.id
_entity.type
_entity.pdbx_description
1 polymer ?
#
loop_
_entity_poly.entity_id
_entity_poly.type
_entity_poly.pdbx_seq_one_letter_code
_entity_poly.pdbx_strand_id
1 'polypeptide(L)'
;MRVRFDAFPAALRVLTTWRTMPPETRRLICHFHVQLTDPLYRAFTGEFLPSRREALRPEVHRQTVIAWTAEHGPSRWALKTQLHFATRLLSCAGAAGLLRGTRDPREVVAPRVPDAALAYILYALRALRFDGSFVKNPYLASLGLIGGHLADRLRALDSVEFRQVGDVHELDWHYPDLETWAAAELAPLSSSAELADQVHA
;
A
#
# COMPACT_ATOMS: atom_id res chain seq x y z
N MET A 1 -18.62 4.49 3.80
CA MET A 1 -17.58 3.53 3.36
C MET A 1 -17.93 2.85 2.05
N ARG A 2 -19.19 2.42 1.85
CA ARG A 2 -19.69 1.70 0.65
C ARG A 2 -19.35 2.37 -0.71
N VAL A 3 -19.67 3.66 -0.88
CA VAL A 3 -19.45 4.42 -2.14
C VAL A 3 -18.00 4.42 -2.66
N ARG A 4 -17.00 4.27 -1.77
CA ARG A 4 -15.58 4.28 -2.15
C ARG A 4 -15.08 2.93 -2.69
N PHE A 5 -15.72 1.83 -2.30
CA PHE A 5 -15.35 0.48 -2.71
C PHE A 5 -16.16 -0.02 -3.91
N ASP A 6 -17.19 0.70 -4.34
CA ASP A 6 -17.99 0.33 -5.52
C ASP A 6 -17.15 0.27 -6.81
N ALA A 7 -16.04 1.01 -6.86
CA ALA A 7 -15.05 0.93 -7.94
C ALA A 7 -14.17 -0.35 -7.87
N PHE A 8 -14.22 -1.12 -6.77
CA PHE A 8 -13.32 -2.25 -6.48
C PHE A 8 -14.08 -3.46 -5.89
N PRO A 9 -15.06 -4.04 -6.61
CA PRO A 9 -15.92 -5.09 -6.05
C PRO A 9 -15.16 -6.35 -5.64
N ALA A 10 -14.12 -6.74 -6.38
CA ALA A 10 -13.24 -7.87 -6.04
C ALA A 10 -12.47 -7.63 -4.73
N ALA A 11 -11.95 -6.41 -4.54
CA ALA A 11 -11.24 -6.04 -3.32
C ALA A 11 -12.15 -6.15 -2.09
N LEU A 12 -13.40 -5.69 -2.19
CA LEU A 12 -14.36 -5.80 -1.08
C LEU A 12 -14.64 -7.26 -0.73
N ARG A 13 -14.89 -8.12 -1.73
CA ARG A 13 -15.12 -9.56 -1.50
C ARG A 13 -13.95 -10.21 -0.76
N VAL A 14 -12.73 -10.01 -1.24
CA VAL A 14 -11.52 -10.54 -0.58
C VAL A 14 -11.36 -10.00 0.84
N LEU A 15 -11.59 -8.71 1.06
CA LEU A 15 -11.48 -8.13 2.41
C LEU A 15 -12.53 -8.70 3.37
N THR A 16 -13.71 -9.06 2.89
CA THR A 16 -14.73 -9.71 3.74
C THR A 16 -14.41 -11.16 4.08
N THR A 17 -13.60 -11.85 3.27
CA THR A 17 -13.22 -13.26 3.50
C THR A 17 -11.89 -13.40 4.24
N TRP A 18 -11.04 -12.37 4.26
CA TRP A 18 -9.75 -12.37 4.94
C TRP A 18 -9.86 -12.22 6.46
N ARG A 19 -10.32 -13.28 7.15
CA ARG A 19 -10.64 -13.28 8.58
C ARG A 19 -9.43 -13.07 9.50
N THR A 20 -8.29 -13.66 9.17
CA THR A 20 -7.07 -13.68 10.02
C THR A 20 -5.99 -12.73 9.50
N MET A 21 -6.36 -11.48 9.20
CA MET A 21 -5.41 -10.48 8.69
C MET A 21 -4.51 -9.93 9.81
N PRO A 22 -3.17 -10.10 9.72
CA PRO A 22 -2.24 -9.53 10.70
C PRO A 22 -2.38 -8.00 10.79
N PRO A 23 -2.13 -7.39 11.96
CA PRO A 23 -2.29 -5.94 12.13
C PRO A 23 -1.46 -5.10 11.17
N GLU A 24 -0.24 -5.55 10.84
CA GLU A 24 0.66 -4.86 9.90
C GLU A 24 0.09 -4.88 8.48
N THR A 25 -0.30 -6.06 7.98
CA THR A 25 -1.00 -6.23 6.69
C THR A 25 -2.24 -5.35 6.61
N ARG A 26 -3.05 -5.32 7.68
CA ARG A 26 -4.28 -4.52 7.74
C ARG A 26 -4.02 -3.02 7.59
N ARG A 27 -2.99 -2.51 8.26
CA ARG A 27 -2.62 -1.09 8.15
C ARG A 27 -2.21 -0.74 6.73
N LEU A 28 -1.44 -1.59 6.06
CA LEU A 28 -0.99 -1.36 4.68
C LEU A 28 -2.15 -1.44 3.67
N ILE A 29 -3.07 -2.39 3.85
CA ILE A 29 -4.28 -2.49 3.02
C ILE A 29 -5.16 -1.24 3.20
N CYS A 30 -5.37 -0.80 4.44
CA CYS A 30 -6.08 0.45 4.71
C CYS A 30 -5.38 1.65 4.05
N HIS A 31 -4.05 1.74 4.17
CA HIS A 31 -3.24 2.78 3.54
C HIS A 31 -3.44 2.82 2.02
N PHE A 32 -3.31 1.66 1.37
CA PHE A 32 -3.51 1.50 -0.07
C PHE A 32 -4.90 1.99 -0.52
N HIS A 33 -5.96 1.57 0.18
CA HIS A 33 -7.33 1.99 -0.15
C HIS A 33 -7.60 3.49 0.08
N VAL A 34 -6.89 4.14 1.02
CA VAL A 34 -6.95 5.60 1.13
C VAL A 34 -6.25 6.25 -0.07
N GLN A 35 -5.08 5.75 -0.49
CA GLN A 35 -4.41 6.29 -1.69
C GLN A 35 -5.25 6.14 -2.96
N LEU A 36 -6.01 5.05 -3.10
CA LEU A 36 -6.91 4.84 -4.24
C LEU A 36 -8.04 5.89 -4.31
N THR A 37 -8.48 6.40 -3.16
CA THR A 37 -9.71 7.20 -3.05
C THR A 37 -9.44 8.68 -2.80
N ASP A 38 -8.22 9.05 -2.41
CA ASP A 38 -7.83 10.41 -2.06
C ASP A 38 -6.54 10.80 -2.81
N PRO A 39 -6.65 11.56 -3.92
CA PRO A 39 -5.49 12.00 -4.69
C PRO A 39 -4.49 12.86 -3.90
N LEU A 40 -4.96 13.66 -2.94
CA LEU A 40 -4.08 14.48 -2.10
C LEU A 40 -3.27 13.59 -1.16
N TYR A 41 -3.92 12.60 -0.53
CA TYR A 41 -3.20 11.61 0.28
C TYR A 41 -2.23 10.79 -0.56
N ARG A 42 -2.62 10.40 -1.78
CA ARG A 42 -1.75 9.67 -2.71
C ARG A 42 -0.50 10.47 -3.07
N ALA A 43 -0.63 11.75 -3.42
CA ALA A 43 0.53 12.62 -3.68
C ALA A 43 1.38 12.81 -2.42
N PHE A 44 0.75 13.00 -1.27
CA PHE A 44 1.46 13.15 0.00
C PHE A 44 2.34 11.93 0.32
N THR A 45 1.78 10.72 0.24
CA THR A 45 2.51 9.50 0.61
C THR A 45 3.32 8.91 -0.52
N GLY A 46 2.96 9.14 -1.78
CA GLY A 46 3.63 8.58 -2.97
C GLY A 46 4.73 9.46 -3.54
N GLU A 47 4.77 10.75 -3.21
CA GLU A 47 5.75 11.69 -3.77
C GLU A 47 6.43 12.52 -2.66
N PHE A 48 5.65 13.17 -1.80
CA PHE A 48 6.21 14.04 -0.76
C PHE A 48 6.99 13.25 0.30
N LEU A 49 6.41 12.19 0.89
CA LEU A 49 7.14 11.39 1.89
C LEU A 49 8.34 10.63 1.30
N PRO A 50 8.27 10.00 0.12
CA PRO A 50 9.43 9.37 -0.50
C PRO A 50 10.57 10.35 -0.76
N SER A 51 10.29 11.54 -1.28
CA SER A 51 11.33 12.56 -1.49
C SER A 51 11.97 13.03 -0.18
N ARG A 52 11.20 13.06 0.93
CA ARG A 52 11.77 13.32 2.27
C ARG A 52 12.66 12.19 2.76
N ARG A 53 12.28 10.94 2.53
CA ARG A 53 13.06 9.76 2.94
C ARG A 53 14.43 9.68 2.25
N GLU A 54 14.53 10.18 1.03
CA GLU A 54 15.79 10.26 0.27
C GLU A 54 16.68 11.46 0.67
N ALA A 55 16.14 12.42 1.42
CA ALA A 55 16.90 13.56 1.89
C ALA A 55 17.85 13.19 3.04
N LEU A 56 18.95 13.95 3.19
CA LEU A 56 19.93 13.81 4.29
C LEU A 56 19.30 13.83 5.69
N ARG A 57 18.15 14.50 5.83
CA ARG A 57 17.34 14.52 7.05
C ARG A 57 15.93 14.05 6.71
N PRO A 58 15.57 12.79 6.99
CA PRO A 58 14.26 12.24 6.67
C PRO A 58 13.20 12.69 7.70
N GLU A 59 13.21 13.94 8.10
CA GLU A 59 12.31 14.51 9.08
C GLU A 59 11.23 15.34 8.39
N VAL A 60 10.00 15.24 8.88
CA VAL A 60 8.89 16.07 8.45
C VAL A 60 8.38 16.91 9.63
N HIS A 61 8.41 18.23 9.42
CA HIS A 61 7.77 19.18 10.32
C HIS A 61 6.32 19.39 9.94
N ARG A 62 5.46 19.60 10.94
CA ARG A 62 4.06 19.97 10.72
C ARG A 62 3.92 21.21 9.84
N GLN A 63 4.77 22.22 10.04
CA GLN A 63 4.75 23.45 9.25
C GLN A 63 5.03 23.18 7.76
N THR A 64 5.95 22.27 7.46
CA THR A 64 6.25 21.86 6.09
C THR A 64 5.05 21.20 5.42
N VAL A 65 4.30 20.37 6.15
CA VAL A 65 3.07 19.74 5.61
C VAL A 65 1.97 20.77 5.38
N ILE A 66 1.86 21.80 6.24
CA ILE A 66 0.90 22.89 6.04
C ILE A 66 1.20 23.66 4.76
N ALA A 67 2.47 24.02 4.54
CA ALA A 67 2.91 24.69 3.32
C ALA A 67 2.65 23.82 2.08
N TRP A 68 3.04 22.55 2.13
CA TRP A 68 2.77 21.60 1.04
C TRP A 68 1.28 21.46 0.74
N THR A 69 0.43 21.41 1.77
CA THR A 69 -1.03 21.35 1.62
C THR A 69 -1.61 22.61 0.98
N ALA A 70 -1.02 23.78 1.25
CA ALA A 70 -1.43 25.03 0.62
C ALA A 70 -1.12 25.06 -0.88
N GLU A 71 -0.03 24.41 -1.30
CA GLU A 71 0.41 24.31 -2.70
C GLU A 71 -0.37 23.24 -3.49
N HIS A 72 -0.71 22.12 -2.86
CA HIS A 72 -1.31 20.95 -3.53
C HIS A 72 -2.83 20.82 -3.32
N GLY A 73 -3.39 21.64 -2.42
CA GLY A 73 -4.83 21.75 -2.23
C GLY A 73 -5.52 22.56 -3.34
N PRO A 74 -6.85 22.46 -3.46
CA PRO A 74 -7.67 23.40 -4.19
C PRO A 74 -7.30 24.86 -3.90
N SER A 75 -7.32 25.68 -4.95
CA SER A 75 -7.06 27.11 -4.82
C SER A 75 -8.03 27.74 -3.80
N ARG A 76 -7.48 28.57 -2.90
CA ARG A 76 -8.21 29.31 -1.84
C ARG A 76 -8.67 28.52 -0.62
N TRP A 77 -8.06 27.38 -0.29
CA TRP A 77 -8.27 26.82 1.05
C TRP A 77 -7.88 27.83 2.14
N ALA A 78 -8.82 28.13 3.04
CA ALA A 78 -8.53 28.92 4.23
C ALA A 78 -7.47 28.21 5.10
N LEU A 79 -6.68 28.97 5.84
CA LEU A 79 -5.62 28.45 6.71
C LEU A 79 -6.13 27.35 7.67
N LYS A 80 -7.33 27.53 8.24
CA LYS A 80 -7.97 26.53 9.10
C LYS A 80 -8.14 25.17 8.40
N THR A 81 -8.51 25.18 7.13
CA THR A 81 -8.68 23.97 6.32
C THR A 81 -7.34 23.32 6.03
N GLN A 82 -6.32 24.12 5.66
CA GLN A 82 -4.95 23.63 5.44
C GLN A 82 -4.39 22.94 6.71
N LEU A 83 -4.56 23.56 7.88
CA LEU A 83 -4.17 22.99 9.17
C LEU A 83 -4.87 21.65 9.46
N HIS A 84 -6.17 21.57 9.15
CA HIS A 84 -6.96 20.36 9.33
C HIS A 84 -6.46 19.23 8.43
N PHE A 85 -6.25 19.51 7.14
CA PHE A 85 -5.72 18.52 6.19
C PHE A 85 -4.32 18.07 6.57
N ALA A 86 -3.40 18.97 6.88
CA ALA A 86 -2.04 18.61 7.31
C ALA A 86 -2.06 17.67 8.53
N THR A 87 -2.93 17.94 9.51
CA THR A 87 -3.09 17.09 10.69
C THR A 87 -3.60 15.70 10.31
N ARG A 88 -4.58 15.60 9.40
CA ARG A 88 -5.13 14.32 8.95
C ARG A 88 -4.13 13.52 8.11
N LEU A 89 -3.39 14.17 7.22
CA LEU A 89 -2.34 13.55 6.42
C LEU A 89 -1.28 12.91 7.33
N LEU A 90 -0.78 13.66 8.32
CA LEU A 90 0.20 13.16 9.29
C LEU A 90 -0.35 12.02 10.15
N SER A 91 -1.62 12.09 10.57
CA SER A 91 -2.25 11.02 11.34
C SER A 91 -2.45 9.74 10.52
N CYS A 92 -2.91 9.86 9.27
CA CYS A 92 -3.08 8.72 8.37
C CYS A 92 -1.74 8.07 8.02
N ALA A 93 -0.70 8.87 7.72
CA ALA A 93 0.64 8.35 7.46
C ALA A 93 1.27 7.67 8.69
N GLY A 94 1.08 8.24 9.88
CA GLY A 94 1.50 7.59 11.13
C GLY A 94 0.77 6.26 11.40
N ALA A 95 -0.55 6.21 11.18
CA ALA A 95 -1.32 4.98 11.31
C ALA A 95 -0.92 3.89 10.30
N ALA A 96 -0.46 4.31 9.11
CA ALA A 96 0.08 3.44 8.07
C ALA A 96 1.52 2.97 8.34
N GLY A 97 2.19 3.49 9.38
CA GLY A 97 3.58 3.16 9.68
C GLY A 97 4.61 3.85 8.79
N LEU A 98 4.22 4.93 8.09
CA LEU A 98 5.12 5.73 7.23
C LEU A 98 5.90 6.79 8.00
N LEU A 99 5.50 7.05 9.26
CA LEU A 99 6.12 8.01 10.15
C LEU A 99 6.44 7.34 11.49
N ARG A 100 7.66 7.56 12.00
CA ARG A 100 8.06 7.16 13.34
C ARG A 100 7.98 8.35 14.28
N GLY A 101 7.46 8.09 15.48
CA GLY A 101 7.26 9.10 16.51
C GLY A 101 5.95 9.90 16.37
N THR A 102 5.55 10.56 17.45
CA THR A 102 4.31 11.36 17.51
C THR A 102 4.57 12.85 17.67
N ARG A 103 5.76 13.22 18.17
CA ARG A 103 6.24 14.60 18.35
C ARG A 103 6.78 15.16 17.04
N ASP A 104 6.82 16.49 16.95
CA ASP A 104 7.42 17.21 15.82
C ASP A 104 8.91 17.45 16.10
N PRO A 105 9.82 17.22 15.13
CA PRO A 105 9.59 16.59 13.83
C PRO A 105 9.35 15.07 13.91
N ARG A 106 8.66 14.52 12.91
CA ARG A 106 8.48 13.06 12.75
C ARG A 106 9.47 12.51 11.74
N GLU A 107 10.04 11.34 12.01
CA GLU A 107 10.93 10.66 11.07
C GLU A 107 10.10 9.92 10.00
N VAL A 108 10.44 10.08 8.73
CA VAL A 108 9.83 9.39 7.59
C VAL A 108 10.52 8.06 7.39
N VAL A 109 9.76 6.98 7.41
CA VAL A 109 10.27 5.60 7.34
C VAL A 109 9.57 4.80 6.25
N ALA A 110 10.24 3.79 5.70
CA ALA A 110 9.58 2.77 4.91
C ALA A 110 8.98 1.72 5.86
N PRO A 111 7.69 1.37 5.74
CA PRO A 111 7.10 0.32 6.55
C PRO A 111 7.65 -1.04 6.09
N ARG A 112 7.68 -2.03 6.99
CA ARG A 112 7.86 -3.41 6.56
C ARG A 112 6.60 -3.84 5.81
N VAL A 113 6.78 -4.42 4.62
CA VAL A 113 5.68 -4.89 3.77
C VAL A 113 5.65 -6.41 3.77
N PRO A 114 4.65 -7.06 4.40
CA PRO A 114 4.44 -8.51 4.28
C PRO A 114 4.09 -8.92 2.85
N ASP A 115 4.49 -10.12 2.43
CA ASP A 115 4.27 -10.61 1.07
C ASP A 115 2.78 -10.69 0.70
N ALA A 116 1.94 -11.14 1.62
CA ALA A 116 0.49 -11.14 1.42
C ALA A 116 -0.08 -9.73 1.18
N ALA A 117 0.48 -8.70 1.82
CA ALA A 117 0.06 -7.31 1.57
C ALA A 117 0.51 -6.84 0.18
N LEU A 118 1.76 -7.16 -0.19
CA LEU A 118 2.30 -6.79 -1.50
C LEU A 118 1.56 -7.49 -2.64
N ALA A 119 1.34 -8.80 -2.53
CA ALA A 119 0.57 -9.57 -3.50
C ALA A 119 -0.85 -9.02 -3.65
N TYR A 120 -1.56 -8.75 -2.55
CA TYR A 120 -2.87 -8.09 -2.59
C TYR A 120 -2.83 -6.77 -3.37
N ILE A 121 -1.85 -5.90 -3.09
CA ILE A 121 -1.71 -4.60 -3.75
C ILE A 121 -1.43 -4.78 -5.24
N LEU A 122 -0.56 -5.71 -5.64
CA LEU A 122 -0.24 -5.97 -7.05
C LEU A 122 -1.47 -6.48 -7.81
N TYR A 123 -2.17 -7.49 -7.29
CA TYR A 123 -3.38 -8.02 -7.91
C TYR A 123 -4.51 -6.98 -7.96
N ALA A 124 -4.63 -6.13 -6.93
CA ALA A 124 -5.57 -5.02 -6.96
C ALA A 124 -5.19 -4.00 -8.05
N LEU A 125 -3.91 -3.60 -8.14
CA LEU A 125 -3.43 -2.66 -9.15
C LEU A 125 -3.55 -3.18 -10.58
N ARG A 126 -3.43 -4.49 -10.80
CA ARG A 126 -3.64 -5.12 -12.12
C ARG A 126 -5.01 -4.79 -12.71
N ALA A 127 -6.03 -4.76 -11.87
CA ALA A 127 -7.40 -4.46 -12.28
C ALA A 127 -7.65 -2.95 -12.49
N LEU A 128 -6.65 -2.10 -12.22
CA LEU A 128 -6.81 -0.66 -12.17
C LEU A 128 -6.05 0.07 -13.25
N ARG A 129 -6.73 1.06 -13.81
CA ARG A 129 -6.05 2.14 -14.52
C ARG A 129 -5.61 3.16 -13.48
N PHE A 130 -4.31 3.42 -13.42
CA PHE A 130 -3.74 4.46 -12.57
C PHE A 130 -2.70 5.26 -13.35
N ASP A 131 -2.51 6.51 -12.94
CA ASP A 131 -1.47 7.38 -13.51
C ASP A 131 -0.09 6.90 -13.04
N GLY A 132 0.81 6.62 -14.00
CA GLY A 132 2.18 6.16 -13.75
C GLY A 132 2.58 4.95 -14.61
N SER A 133 3.78 4.44 -14.37
CA SER A 133 4.21 3.13 -14.86
C SER A 133 4.36 2.17 -13.69
N PHE A 134 4.48 0.87 -13.95
CA PHE A 134 4.75 -0.11 -12.89
C PHE A 134 5.96 0.26 -12.02
N VAL A 135 6.97 0.89 -12.64
CA VAL A 135 8.21 1.34 -11.99
C VAL A 135 8.04 2.70 -11.30
N LYS A 136 7.21 3.59 -11.85
CA LYS A 136 6.85 4.89 -11.27
C LYS A 136 5.44 4.82 -10.68
N ASN A 137 5.30 3.96 -9.67
CA ASN A 137 4.02 3.67 -9.05
C ASN A 137 3.89 4.36 -7.68
N PRO A 138 2.99 5.36 -7.51
CA PRO A 138 2.86 6.11 -6.25
C PRO A 138 2.38 5.24 -5.07
N TYR A 139 1.72 4.11 -5.33
CA TYR A 139 1.29 3.15 -4.32
C TYR A 139 2.44 2.29 -3.79
N LEU A 140 3.42 1.95 -4.64
CA LEU A 140 4.60 1.20 -4.23
C LEU A 140 5.68 2.13 -3.65
N ALA A 141 5.82 3.34 -4.20
CA ALA A 141 6.74 4.36 -3.70
C ALA A 141 6.47 4.76 -2.25
N SER A 142 5.19 4.85 -1.84
CA SER A 142 4.84 5.13 -0.44
C SER A 142 5.38 4.08 0.52
N LEU A 143 5.45 2.83 0.07
CA LEU A 143 5.99 1.70 0.84
C LEU A 143 7.52 1.59 0.80
N GLY A 144 8.20 2.48 0.07
CA GLY A 144 9.65 2.37 -0.15
C GLY A 144 10.04 1.29 -1.15
N LEU A 145 9.08 0.73 -1.88
CA LEU A 145 9.31 -0.28 -2.91
C LEU A 145 9.54 0.41 -4.25
N ILE A 146 10.80 0.80 -4.49
CA ILE A 146 11.25 1.46 -5.72
C ILE A 146 12.54 0.82 -6.24
N GLY A 147 12.78 0.94 -7.55
CA GLY A 147 14.02 0.50 -8.20
C GLY A 147 14.39 -0.96 -7.89
N GLY A 148 15.67 -1.20 -7.56
CA GLY A 148 16.18 -2.54 -7.26
C GLY A 148 15.49 -3.21 -6.08
N HIS A 149 15.07 -2.47 -5.05
CA HIS A 149 14.39 -3.06 -3.91
C HIS A 149 13.01 -3.63 -4.28
N LEU A 150 12.27 -2.94 -5.16
CA LEU A 150 11.03 -3.50 -5.71
C LEU A 150 11.31 -4.76 -6.52
N ALA A 151 12.31 -4.73 -7.41
CA ALA A 151 12.68 -5.88 -8.23
C ALA A 151 13.01 -7.12 -7.38
N ASP A 152 13.79 -6.94 -6.30
CA ASP A 152 14.15 -8.04 -5.39
C ASP A 152 12.92 -8.61 -4.67
N ARG A 153 12.02 -7.73 -4.22
CA ARG A 153 10.76 -8.17 -3.59
C ARG A 153 9.87 -8.91 -4.57
N LEU A 154 9.79 -8.48 -5.82
CA LEU A 154 8.99 -9.17 -6.84
C LEU A 154 9.55 -10.54 -7.21
N ARG A 155 10.88 -10.69 -7.31
CA ARG A 155 11.51 -12.00 -7.56
C ARG A 155 11.31 -13.00 -6.43
N ALA A 156 11.10 -12.50 -5.20
CA ALA A 156 10.86 -13.33 -4.03
C ALA A 156 9.38 -13.67 -3.78
N LEU A 157 8.45 -13.13 -4.58
CA LEU A 157 7.02 -13.39 -4.42
C LEU A 157 6.59 -14.62 -5.20
N ASP A 158 6.05 -15.62 -4.52
CA ASP A 158 5.52 -16.84 -5.15
C ASP A 158 4.25 -16.64 -5.99
N SER A 159 3.65 -15.46 -5.94
CA SER A 159 2.36 -15.18 -6.61
C SER A 159 2.49 -14.55 -8.00
N VAL A 160 3.71 -14.18 -8.40
CA VAL A 160 4.04 -13.53 -9.67
C VAL A 160 5.42 -13.98 -10.14
N GLU A 161 5.64 -14.01 -11.45
CA GLU A 161 6.99 -14.15 -12.00
C GLU A 161 7.43 -12.77 -12.53
N PHE A 162 8.60 -12.31 -12.10
CA PHE A 162 9.14 -11.02 -12.50
C PHE A 162 10.45 -11.18 -13.29
N ARG A 163 10.46 -10.63 -14.50
CA ARG A 163 11.66 -10.56 -15.35
C ARG A 163 11.96 -9.11 -15.72
N GLN A 164 13.25 -8.77 -15.75
CA GLN A 164 13.72 -7.45 -16.16
C GLN A 164 14.84 -7.60 -17.18
N VAL A 165 14.69 -6.96 -18.33
CA VAL A 165 15.72 -6.89 -19.38
C VAL A 165 15.93 -5.42 -19.74
N GLY A 166 17.02 -4.83 -19.23
CA GLY A 166 17.25 -3.38 -19.32
C GLY A 166 16.12 -2.60 -18.63
N ASP A 167 15.42 -1.76 -19.39
CA ASP A 167 14.29 -0.97 -18.92
C ASP A 167 12.92 -1.67 -19.14
N VAL A 168 12.90 -2.85 -19.75
CA VAL A 168 11.68 -3.64 -19.95
C VAL A 168 11.40 -4.47 -18.71
N HIS A 169 10.17 -4.37 -18.21
CA HIS A 169 9.69 -5.06 -17.02
C HIS A 169 8.52 -5.96 -17.43
N GLU A 170 8.68 -7.27 -17.23
CA GLU A 170 7.65 -8.28 -17.47
C GLU A 170 7.19 -8.85 -16.12
N LEU A 171 5.86 -8.92 -15.96
CA LEU A 171 5.21 -9.48 -14.79
C LEU A 171 4.15 -10.47 -15.24
N ASP A 172 4.43 -11.76 -15.02
CA ASP A 172 3.49 -12.85 -15.25
C ASP A 172 2.76 -13.17 -13.94
N TRP A 173 1.48 -13.47 -14.04
CA TRP A 173 0.61 -13.68 -12.88
C TRP A 173 0.28 -15.15 -12.75
N HIS A 174 0.57 -15.76 -11.59
CA HIS A 174 0.21 -17.16 -11.34
C HIS A 174 -1.30 -17.36 -11.19
N TYR A 175 -2.01 -16.33 -10.74
CA TYR A 175 -3.46 -16.34 -10.62
C TYR A 175 -4.12 -15.38 -11.64
N PRO A 176 -5.33 -15.70 -12.13
CA PRO A 176 -6.02 -14.87 -13.11
C PRO A 176 -6.49 -13.53 -12.53
N ASP A 177 -6.82 -13.47 -11.24
CA ASP A 177 -7.33 -12.28 -10.57
C ASP A 177 -7.10 -12.30 -9.04
N LEU A 178 -7.45 -11.18 -8.39
CA LEU A 178 -7.31 -10.99 -6.94
C LEU A 178 -8.13 -12.00 -6.12
N GLU A 179 -9.29 -12.42 -6.61
CA GLU A 179 -10.17 -13.33 -5.88
C GLU A 179 -9.63 -14.76 -5.91
N THR A 180 -9.11 -15.19 -7.07
CA THR A 180 -8.51 -16.50 -7.24
C THR A 180 -7.21 -16.62 -6.44
N TRP A 181 -6.38 -15.57 -6.45
CA TRP A 181 -5.21 -15.48 -5.57
C TRP A 181 -5.62 -15.58 -4.09
N ALA A 182 -6.61 -14.79 -3.66
CA ALA A 182 -7.05 -14.79 -2.27
C ALA A 182 -7.63 -16.15 -1.83
N ALA A 183 -8.37 -16.82 -2.71
CA ALA A 183 -8.93 -18.14 -2.44
C ALA A 183 -7.83 -19.20 -2.25
N ALA A 184 -6.73 -19.11 -3.00
CA ALA A 184 -5.62 -20.05 -2.90
C ALA A 184 -4.70 -19.76 -1.70
N GLU A 185 -4.35 -18.48 -1.48
CA GLU A 185 -3.26 -18.09 -0.58
C GLU A 185 -3.75 -17.61 0.81
N LEU A 186 -5.00 -17.17 0.92
CA LEU A 186 -5.56 -16.63 2.18
C LEU A 186 -6.60 -17.53 2.81
N ALA A 187 -7.09 -18.56 2.10
CA ALA A 187 -7.94 -19.56 2.71
C ALA A 187 -7.18 -20.23 3.86
N PRO A 188 -7.80 -20.44 5.03
CA PRO A 188 -7.19 -21.26 6.05
C PRO A 188 -6.91 -22.63 5.44
N LEU A 189 -5.65 -23.08 5.53
CA LEU A 189 -5.24 -24.45 5.22
C LEU A 189 -6.14 -25.41 6.01
N SER A 190 -7.28 -25.74 5.44
CA SER A 190 -8.22 -26.69 5.98
C SER A 190 -7.88 -28.00 5.29
N SER A 191 -7.48 -29.00 6.08
CA SER A 191 -7.23 -30.38 5.66
C SER A 191 -5.92 -30.68 4.89
N SER A 192 -4.81 -30.78 5.63
CA SER A 192 -3.86 -31.90 5.40
C SER A 192 -3.49 -32.66 6.68
N ALA A 193 -4.11 -32.32 7.82
CA ALA A 193 -3.86 -32.98 9.10
C ALA A 193 -4.98 -33.93 9.56
N GLU A 194 -6.18 -33.91 8.97
CA GLU A 194 -7.31 -34.76 9.41
C GLU A 194 -7.44 -36.09 8.66
N LEU A 195 -6.62 -36.35 7.63
CA LEU A 195 -6.60 -37.64 6.91
C LEU A 195 -5.63 -38.67 7.51
N ALA A 196 -4.83 -38.31 8.52
CA ALA A 196 -3.92 -39.24 9.20
C ALA A 196 -4.55 -39.95 10.42
N ASP A 197 -5.63 -39.41 10.99
CA ASP A 197 -6.26 -39.94 12.22
C ASP A 197 -7.46 -40.88 11.98
N GLN A 198 -7.82 -41.17 10.73
CA GLN A 198 -8.91 -42.11 10.40
C GLN A 198 -8.44 -43.51 9.95
N VAL A 199 -7.14 -43.82 10.02
CA VAL A 199 -6.62 -45.16 9.62
C VAL A 199 -6.36 -46.08 10.83
N HIS A 200 -6.51 -45.61 12.07
CA HIS A 200 -6.19 -46.40 13.28
C HIS A 200 -7.27 -46.40 14.39
N ALA A 201 -8.55 -46.28 14.04
CA ALA A 201 -9.65 -46.53 14.97
C ALA A 201 -10.42 -47.81 14.60
#